data_AF-A0A382HBB4-F1
#
_entry.id   AF-A0A382HBB4-F1
#
_cell.length_a   1.000
_cell.length_b   1.000
_cell.length_c   1.000
_cell.angle_alpha   90.00
_cell.angle_beta   90.00
_cell.angle_gamma   90.00
#
_symmetry.space_group_name_H-M   'P 1'
#
loop_
_entity.id
_entity.type
_entity.pdbx_description
1 polymer ?
#
loop_
_entity_poly.entity_id
_entity_poly.type
_entity_poly.pdbx_seq_one_letter_code
_entity_poly.pdbx_strand_id
1 'polypeptide(L)'
;AGTEEVSSKSMTNGRDLIIGSSPRGYFRYGGILDELSIYDNVLTQNEIRQNFSAKKGLEISEEFQYHFESVEFSEYQRLIRHGYDIAKGAKIEIPWEFNYWRNIVGNIDEVPETEGSLYKCPKCAGELPQVAVDLIKQHAQSDDMQFYIVCRKCSGEFD
;
A
#
# COMPACT_ATOMS: atom_id res chain seq x y z
N ALA A 1 38.17 -8.70 1.14
CA ALA A 1 37.19 -8.13 2.08
C ALA A 1 37.60 -6.69 2.34
N GLY A 2 36.94 -5.74 1.69
CA GLY A 2 37.13 -4.32 1.95
C GLY A 2 36.00 -3.87 2.88
N THR A 3 36.32 -3.54 4.12
CA THR A 3 35.41 -2.82 5.00
C THR A 3 35.52 -1.35 4.61
N GLU A 4 34.56 -0.86 3.82
CA GLU A 4 34.40 0.58 3.66
C GLU A 4 33.93 1.16 5.00
N GLU A 5 34.76 2.00 5.61
CA GLU A 5 34.36 2.82 6.75
C GLU A 5 33.31 3.81 6.25
N VAL A 6 32.04 3.54 6.55
CA VAL A 6 30.97 4.53 6.41
C VAL A 6 31.24 5.62 7.45
N SER A 7 31.83 6.74 7.00
CA SER A 7 31.98 7.94 7.80
C SER A 7 30.60 8.39 8.28
N SER A 8 30.28 8.11 9.55
CA SER A 8 29.03 8.55 10.19
C SER A 8 29.12 10.03 10.53
N LYS A 9 29.19 10.89 9.52
CA LYS A 9 28.94 12.31 9.71
C LYS A 9 27.48 12.40 10.15
N SER A 10 27.25 12.81 11.41
CA SER A 10 25.91 13.01 11.94
C SER A 10 25.13 13.93 11.00
N MET A 11 24.16 13.37 10.26
CA MET A 11 23.34 14.09 9.30
C MET A 11 22.17 14.76 10.03
N THR A 12 22.49 15.70 10.92
CA THR A 12 21.46 16.56 11.52
C THR A 12 21.18 17.70 10.56
N ASN A 13 19.92 17.88 10.18
CA ASN A 13 19.45 19.17 9.72
C ASN A 13 18.81 19.84 10.95
N GLY A 14 19.20 21.07 11.29
CA GLY A 14 18.69 21.77 12.49
C GLY A 14 17.23 22.21 12.35
N ARG A 15 16.38 21.40 11.71
CA ARG A 15 14.96 21.64 11.49
C ARG A 15 14.15 20.66 12.32
N ASP A 16 12.93 21.06 12.62
CA ASP A 16 11.98 20.20 13.30
C ASP A 16 11.61 19.00 12.43
N LEU A 17 11.34 17.87 13.08
CA LEU A 17 10.68 16.74 12.44
C LEU A 17 9.23 17.13 12.11
N ILE A 18 8.85 16.98 10.84
CA ILE A 18 7.50 17.29 10.37
C ILE A 18 6.91 16.05 9.73
N ILE A 19 5.72 15.68 10.18
CA ILE A 19 4.97 14.51 9.75
C ILE A 19 3.71 14.99 9.02
N GLY A 20 3.41 14.37 7.88
CA GLY A 20 2.22 14.72 7.09
C GLY A 20 2.23 16.14 6.49
N SER A 21 3.39 16.82 6.48
CA SER A 21 3.53 18.17 5.93
C SER A 21 4.99 18.48 5.56
N SER A 22 5.26 19.70 5.11
CA SER A 22 6.62 20.24 4.91
C SER A 22 6.85 21.50 5.77
N PRO A 23 8.11 21.93 6.00
CA PRO A 23 8.41 23.11 6.84
C PRO A 23 7.70 24.40 6.48
N ARG A 24 7.28 24.56 5.22
CA ARG A 24 6.54 25.73 4.74
C ARG A 24 5.06 25.45 4.48
N GLY A 25 4.58 24.24 4.79
CA GLY A 25 3.17 23.86 4.69
C GLY A 25 2.64 23.66 3.27
N TYR A 26 3.51 23.60 2.26
CA TYR A 26 3.12 23.44 0.84
C TYR A 26 2.66 22.02 0.47
N PHE A 27 3.05 21.02 1.25
CA PHE A 27 2.89 19.61 0.91
C PHE A 27 2.18 18.88 2.04
N ARG A 28 0.91 19.24 2.26
CA ARG A 28 0.10 18.63 3.32
C ARG A 28 -0.46 17.31 2.83
N TYR A 29 -0.22 16.26 3.59
CA TYR A 29 -0.86 14.98 3.40
C TYR A 29 -2.33 15.07 3.84
N GLY A 30 -3.25 14.79 2.93
CA GLY A 30 -4.70 14.86 3.17
C GLY A 30 -5.34 13.59 3.74
N GLY A 31 -4.55 12.56 4.06
CA GLY A 31 -5.03 11.26 4.52
C GLY A 31 -4.83 11.00 6.02
N ILE A 32 -5.17 9.78 6.43
CA ILE A 32 -4.94 9.29 7.80
C ILE A 32 -3.53 8.69 7.88
N LEU A 33 -2.76 9.12 8.88
CA LEU A 33 -1.51 8.47 9.25
C LEU A 33 -1.76 7.62 10.48
N ASP A 34 -1.25 6.39 10.44
CA ASP A 34 -1.38 5.43 11.53
C ASP A 34 -0.06 4.65 11.67
N GLU A 35 0.23 4.19 12.89
CA GLU A 35 1.42 3.39 13.25
C GLU A 35 2.80 3.96 12.89
N LEU A 36 2.91 5.29 12.83
CA LEU A 36 4.18 5.96 12.56
C LEU A 36 5.20 5.65 13.67
N SER A 37 6.43 5.28 13.28
CA SER A 37 7.53 5.10 14.22
C SER A 37 8.88 5.42 13.62
N ILE A 38 9.79 5.87 14.49
CA ILE A 38 11.15 6.26 14.16
C ILE A 38 12.08 5.42 15.03
N TYR A 39 13.06 4.80 14.40
CA TYR A 39 14.05 3.94 15.06
C TYR A 39 15.44 4.57 14.91
N ASP A 40 16.25 4.48 15.95
CA ASP A 40 17.64 4.94 15.97
C ASP A 40 18.63 3.86 15.51
N ASN A 41 18.11 2.68 15.15
CA ASN A 41 18.85 1.55 14.61
C ASN A 41 18.26 1.06 13.27
N VAL A 42 19.07 0.33 12.51
CA VAL A 42 18.59 -0.40 11.32
C VAL A 42 17.84 -1.63 11.80
N LEU A 43 16.55 -1.71 11.49
CA LEU A 43 15.72 -2.88 11.81
C LEU A 43 15.93 -4.01 10.80
N THR A 44 15.94 -5.23 11.31
CA THR A 44 15.79 -6.45 10.50
C THR A 44 14.34 -6.61 10.02
N GLN A 45 14.14 -7.45 9.01
CA GLN A 45 12.79 -7.80 8.52
C GLN A 45 11.90 -8.32 9.65
N ASN A 46 12.42 -9.17 10.55
CA ASN A 46 11.64 -9.73 11.66
C ASN A 46 11.25 -8.67 12.70
N GLU A 47 12.13 -7.72 13.01
CA GLU A 47 11.80 -6.63 13.93
C GLU A 47 10.72 -5.70 13.36
N ILE A 48 10.76 -5.42 12.05
CA ILE A 48 9.69 -4.66 11.37
C ILE A 48 8.35 -5.39 11.51
N ARG A 49 8.33 -6.72 11.31
CA ARG A 49 7.11 -7.55 11.44
C ARG A 49 6.51 -7.49 12.84
N GLN A 50 7.34 -7.69 13.86
CA GLN A 50 6.91 -7.68 15.25
C GLN A 50 6.38 -6.30 15.64
N ASN A 51 7.09 -5.23 15.25
CA ASN A 51 6.69 -3.86 15.54
C ASN A 51 5.37 -3.45 14.86
N PHE A 52 5.12 -3.90 13.63
CA PHE A 52 3.85 -3.64 12.93
C PHE A 52 2.67 -4.37 13.60
N SER A 53 2.87 -5.65 13.92
CA SER A 53 1.81 -6.52 14.44
C SER A 53 1.38 -6.12 15.87
N ALA A 54 2.35 -5.79 16.73
CA ALA A 54 2.09 -5.35 18.10
C ALA A 54 1.27 -4.05 18.16
N LYS A 55 1.52 -3.15 17.20
CA LYS A 55 0.93 -1.82 17.11
C LYS A 55 -0.55 -1.84 16.74
N LYS A 56 -0.92 -2.72 15.82
CA LYS A 56 -2.32 -2.95 15.42
C LYS A 56 -3.19 -3.57 16.52
N GLY A 57 -2.65 -3.85 17.71
CA GLY A 57 -3.38 -4.49 18.81
C GLY A 57 -3.83 -5.92 18.46
N LEU A 58 -3.16 -6.54 17.49
CA LEU A 58 -3.48 -7.89 17.05
C LEU A 58 -2.79 -8.86 18.00
N GLU A 59 -3.56 -9.71 18.69
CA GLU A 59 -3.00 -10.86 19.37
C GLU A 59 -2.39 -11.78 18.31
N ILE A 60 -1.06 -11.74 18.19
CA ILE A 60 -0.33 -12.57 17.24
C ILE A 60 -0.32 -14.00 17.79
N SER A 61 -1.33 -14.81 17.44
CA SER A 61 -1.16 -16.26 17.55
C SER A 61 -0.05 -16.69 16.57
N GLU A 62 0.72 -17.73 16.89
CA GLU A 62 1.77 -18.25 15.97
C GLU A 62 1.20 -18.60 14.58
N GLU A 63 -0.11 -18.83 14.49
CA GLU A 63 -0.87 -19.15 13.28
C GLU A 63 -1.24 -17.91 12.43
N PHE A 64 -1.21 -16.70 13.01
CA PHE A 64 -1.53 -15.42 12.35
C PHE A 64 -0.31 -14.49 12.20
N GLN A 65 0.88 -15.06 12.02
CA GLN A 65 2.04 -14.25 11.62
C GLN A 65 1.83 -13.69 10.22
N TYR A 66 1.92 -12.36 10.07
CA TYR A 66 1.98 -11.74 8.75
C TYR A 66 3.20 -12.23 7.98
N HIS A 67 2.96 -13.07 6.98
CA HIS A 67 3.97 -13.47 6.01
C HIS A 67 4.24 -12.32 5.05
N PHE A 68 5.21 -11.49 5.38
CA PHE A 68 5.77 -10.56 4.39
C PHE A 68 6.64 -11.34 3.43
N GLU A 69 6.19 -11.46 2.19
CA GLU A 69 6.95 -12.03 1.11
C GLU A 69 7.88 -10.97 0.50
N SER A 70 9.09 -11.38 0.11
CA SER A 70 9.93 -10.53 -0.72
C SER A 70 9.29 -10.40 -2.09
N VAL A 71 9.17 -9.18 -2.59
CA VAL A 71 8.63 -8.89 -3.91
C VAL A 71 9.68 -8.15 -4.72
N GLU A 72 9.80 -8.51 -6.00
CA GLU A 72 10.65 -7.75 -6.92
C GLU A 72 10.08 -6.36 -7.13
N PHE A 73 10.94 -5.35 -7.32
CA PHE A 73 10.48 -3.97 -7.48
C PHE A 73 9.47 -3.81 -8.63
N SER A 74 9.65 -4.55 -9.73
CA SER A 74 8.73 -4.55 -10.86
C SER A 74 7.36 -5.14 -10.53
N GLU A 75 7.30 -6.12 -9.64
CA GLU A 75 6.05 -6.71 -9.18
C GLU A 75 5.33 -5.79 -8.18
N TYR A 76 6.07 -5.13 -7.29
CA TYR A 76 5.54 -4.05 -6.46
C TYR A 76 4.92 -2.92 -7.31
N GLN A 77 5.59 -2.51 -8.39
CA GLN A 77 5.07 -1.52 -9.33
C GLN A 77 3.77 -1.98 -10.01
N ARG A 78 3.63 -3.27 -10.34
CA ARG A 78 2.38 -3.84 -10.87
C ARG A 78 1.24 -3.79 -9.86
N LEU A 79 1.51 -4.06 -8.58
CA LEU A 79 0.50 -3.96 -7.52
C LEU A 79 0.01 -2.51 -7.36
N ILE A 80 0.93 -1.54 -7.39
CA ILE A 80 0.57 -0.11 -7.39
C ILE A 80 -0.26 0.24 -8.63
N ARG A 81 0.17 -0.22 -9.81
CA ARG A 81 -0.52 0.05 -11.07
C ARG A 81 -1.95 -0.49 -11.04
N HIS A 82 -2.15 -1.67 -10.46
CA HIS A 82 -3.46 -2.27 -10.28
C HIS A 82 -4.39 -1.38 -9.43
N GLY A 83 -3.91 -0.90 -8.27
CA GLY A 83 -4.68 0.06 -7.46
C GLY A 83 -4.97 1.38 -8.18
N TYR A 84 -4.00 1.88 -8.96
CA TYR A 84 -4.15 3.09 -9.78
C TYR A 84 -5.20 2.92 -10.89
N ASP A 85 -5.22 1.78 -11.58
CA ASP A 85 -6.21 1.46 -12.62
C ASP A 85 -7.62 1.32 -12.02
N ILE A 86 -7.75 0.76 -10.80
CA ILE A 86 -9.02 0.74 -10.04
C ILE A 86 -9.50 2.16 -9.76
N ALA A 87 -8.65 3.01 -9.21
CA ALA A 87 -9.00 4.38 -8.86
C ALA A 87 -9.41 5.20 -10.10
N LYS A 88 -8.69 5.05 -11.22
CA LYS A 88 -9.10 5.60 -12.52
C LYS A 88 -10.47 5.09 -12.96
N GLY A 89 -10.69 3.78 -12.89
CA GLY A 89 -11.95 3.15 -13.28
C GLY A 89 -13.15 3.60 -12.43
N ALA A 90 -12.92 3.87 -11.15
CA ALA A 90 -13.91 4.41 -10.21
C ALA A 90 -14.01 5.95 -10.23
N LYS A 91 -13.25 6.61 -11.11
CA LYS A 91 -13.19 8.08 -11.23
C LYS A 91 -12.84 8.78 -9.92
N ILE A 92 -12.00 8.15 -9.11
CA ILE A 92 -11.46 8.72 -7.87
C ILE A 92 -10.33 9.67 -8.23
N GLU A 93 -10.29 10.82 -7.57
CA GLU A 93 -9.17 11.74 -7.70
C GLU A 93 -7.89 11.06 -7.18
N ILE A 94 -6.89 10.94 -8.05
CA ILE A 94 -5.57 10.44 -7.64
C ILE A 94 -4.89 11.55 -6.85
N PRO A 95 -4.49 11.32 -5.58
CA PRO A 95 -3.82 12.34 -4.77
C PRO A 95 -2.58 12.88 -5.48
N TRP A 96 -2.38 14.20 -5.41
CA TRP A 96 -1.25 14.86 -6.07
C TRP A 96 0.10 14.30 -5.59
N GLU A 97 0.17 13.84 -4.34
CA GLU A 97 1.33 13.19 -3.72
C GLU A 97 1.80 12.00 -4.56
N PHE A 98 0.87 11.21 -5.09
CA PHE A 98 1.19 10.04 -5.91
C PHE A 98 1.98 10.44 -7.16
N ASN A 99 1.64 11.58 -7.76
CA ASN A 99 2.36 12.12 -8.92
C ASN A 99 3.65 12.84 -8.54
N TYR A 100 3.70 13.46 -7.35
CA TYR A 100 4.87 14.18 -6.88
C TYR A 100 6.01 13.25 -6.45
N TRP A 101 5.68 12.17 -5.73
CA TRP A 101 6.65 11.22 -5.19
C TRP A 101 7.01 10.09 -6.16
N ARG A 102 6.96 10.35 -7.48
CA ARG A 102 7.35 9.38 -8.53
C ARG A 102 8.76 8.81 -8.36
N ASN A 103 9.66 9.49 -7.65
CA ASN A 103 11.00 8.96 -7.36
C ASN A 103 10.98 7.76 -6.40
N ILE A 104 9.91 7.56 -5.62
CA ILE A 104 9.78 6.44 -4.69
C ILE A 104 9.24 5.20 -5.39
N VAL A 105 8.19 5.39 -6.21
CA VAL A 105 7.45 4.29 -6.86
C VAL A 105 7.86 4.07 -8.32
N GLY A 106 8.63 4.98 -8.91
CA GLY A 106 8.94 5.03 -10.34
C GLY A 106 7.83 5.70 -11.16
N ASN A 107 8.06 5.81 -12.48
CA ASN A 107 7.07 6.34 -13.40
C ASN A 107 5.98 5.29 -13.67
N ILE A 108 4.81 5.43 -13.04
CA ILE A 108 3.71 4.46 -13.20
C ILE A 108 3.19 4.36 -14.64
N ASP A 109 3.37 5.42 -15.43
CA ASP A 109 2.93 5.49 -16.82
C ASP A 109 3.74 4.52 -17.72
N GLU A 110 4.93 4.10 -17.27
CA GLU A 110 5.77 3.10 -17.94
C GLU A 110 5.42 1.66 -17.53
N VAL A 111 4.62 1.48 -16.48
CA VAL A 111 4.14 0.17 -16.04
C VAL A 111 2.91 -0.20 -16.87
N PRO A 112 2.87 -1.38 -17.53
CA PRO A 112 1.73 -1.80 -18.34
C PRO A 112 0.41 -1.78 -17.58
N GLU A 113 -0.67 -1.44 -18.26
CA GLU A 113 -2.03 -1.52 -17.71
C GLU A 113 -2.37 -2.92 -17.23
N THR A 114 -3.17 -2.99 -16.17
CA THR A 114 -3.64 -4.26 -15.63
C THR A 114 -4.58 -4.92 -16.63
N GLU A 115 -4.18 -6.08 -17.15
CA GLU A 115 -5.02 -6.88 -18.05
C GLU A 115 -6.11 -7.64 -17.28
N GLY A 116 -7.28 -7.79 -17.91
CA GLY A 116 -8.41 -8.55 -17.38
C GLY A 116 -9.21 -7.79 -16.32
N SER A 117 -9.88 -8.54 -15.43
CA SER A 117 -10.69 -7.92 -14.39
C SER A 117 -9.81 -7.26 -13.31
N LEU A 118 -10.07 -5.98 -13.04
CA LEU A 118 -9.46 -5.24 -11.92
C LEU A 118 -9.91 -5.77 -10.56
N TYR A 119 -10.96 -6.58 -10.49
CA TYR A 119 -11.45 -7.15 -9.24
C TYR A 119 -11.32 -8.66 -9.31
N LYS A 120 -10.50 -9.21 -8.41
CA LYS A 120 -10.22 -10.64 -8.29
C LYS A 120 -10.54 -11.11 -6.88
N CYS A 121 -10.90 -12.37 -6.75
CA CYS A 121 -11.04 -13.00 -5.45
C CYS A 121 -9.67 -13.07 -4.76
N PRO A 122 -9.53 -12.58 -3.51
CA PRO A 122 -8.24 -12.59 -2.82
C PRO A 122 -7.73 -14.01 -2.51
N LYS A 123 -8.63 -15.00 -2.35
CA LYS A 123 -8.27 -16.38 -2.02
C LYS A 123 -7.86 -17.22 -3.25
N CYS A 124 -8.61 -17.13 -4.35
CA CYS A 124 -8.38 -17.99 -5.53
C CYS A 124 -7.98 -17.26 -6.81
N ALA A 125 -7.77 -15.94 -6.75
CA ALA A 125 -7.48 -15.07 -7.89
C ALA A 125 -8.52 -15.11 -9.03
N GLY A 126 -9.68 -15.71 -8.81
CA GLY A 126 -10.76 -15.79 -9.79
C GLY A 126 -11.34 -14.42 -10.11
N GLU A 127 -11.56 -14.15 -11.40
CA GLU A 127 -12.14 -12.88 -11.84
C GLU A 127 -13.58 -12.71 -11.39
N LEU A 128 -13.93 -11.50 -10.96
CA LEU A 128 -15.33 -11.14 -10.73
C LEU A 128 -16.06 -10.93 -12.07
N PRO A 129 -17.35 -11.30 -12.18
CA PRO A 129 -18.16 -10.99 -13.36
C PRO A 129 -18.20 -9.49 -13.66
N GLN A 130 -18.14 -9.12 -14.94
CA GLN A 130 -18.11 -7.71 -15.36
C GLN A 130 -19.27 -6.88 -14.80
N VAL A 131 -20.48 -7.45 -14.75
CA VAL A 131 -21.66 -6.78 -14.17
C VAL A 131 -21.45 -6.39 -12.71
N ALA A 132 -20.76 -7.22 -11.93
CA ALA A 132 -20.43 -6.90 -10.54
C ALA A 132 -19.37 -5.79 -10.46
N VAL A 133 -18.36 -5.85 -11.33
CA VAL A 133 -17.32 -4.82 -11.44
C VAL A 133 -17.92 -3.46 -11.79
N ASP A 134 -18.86 -3.42 -12.73
CA ASP A 134 -19.52 -2.19 -13.16
C ASP A 134 -20.37 -1.60 -12.04
N LEU A 135 -21.09 -2.44 -11.28
CA LEU A 135 -21.87 -2.02 -10.13
C LEU A 135 -20.98 -1.45 -9.00
N ILE A 136 -19.85 -2.10 -8.72
CA ILE A 136 -18.87 -1.61 -7.73
C ILE A 136 -18.34 -0.24 -8.16
N LYS A 137 -17.91 -0.08 -9.43
CA LYS A 137 -17.41 1.20 -9.94
C LYS A 137 -18.48 2.29 -9.92
N GLN A 138 -19.73 1.95 -10.22
CA GLN A 138 -20.86 2.90 -10.21
C GLN A 138 -21.11 3.49 -8.82
N HIS A 139 -20.91 2.71 -7.77
CA HIS A 139 -21.21 3.11 -6.39
C HIS A 139 -19.96 3.22 -5.51
N ALA A 140 -18.76 3.29 -6.12
CA ALA A 140 -17.50 3.39 -5.37
C ALA A 140 -17.39 4.68 -4.54
N GLN A 141 -18.15 5.72 -4.90
CA GLN A 141 -18.20 7.01 -4.19
C GLN A 141 -19.49 7.18 -3.37
N SER A 142 -20.33 6.14 -3.30
CA SER A 142 -21.59 6.17 -2.55
C SER A 142 -21.32 5.80 -1.10
N ASP A 143 -21.56 6.73 -0.18
CA ASP A 143 -21.39 6.50 1.27
C ASP A 143 -22.49 5.60 1.88
N ASP A 144 -23.56 5.32 1.12
CA ASP A 144 -24.75 4.58 1.55
C ASP A 144 -24.79 3.12 1.07
N MET A 145 -23.77 2.66 0.34
CA MET A 145 -23.75 1.33 -0.27
C MET A 145 -22.64 0.46 0.30
N GLN A 146 -22.98 -0.76 0.75
CA GLN A 146 -22.01 -1.79 1.11
C GLN A 146 -22.14 -3.01 0.19
N PHE A 147 -21.02 -3.48 -0.34
CA PHE A 147 -20.96 -4.65 -1.20
C PHE A 147 -20.52 -5.88 -0.42
N TYR A 148 -21.38 -6.90 -0.38
CA TYR A 148 -21.00 -8.24 0.09
C TYR A 148 -20.74 -9.12 -1.13
N ILE A 149 -19.49 -9.54 -1.31
CA ILE A 149 -19.06 -10.32 -2.47
C ILE A 149 -18.64 -11.70 -2.01
N VAL A 150 -19.33 -12.72 -2.53
CA VAL A 150 -19.01 -14.13 -2.28
C VAL A 150 -18.41 -14.73 -3.55
N CYS A 151 -17.21 -15.29 -3.42
CA CYS A 151 -16.58 -15.97 -4.55
C CYS A 151 -17.29 -17.30 -4.83
N ARG A 152 -17.72 -17.53 -6.08
CA ARG A 152 -18.37 -18.81 -6.45
C ARG A 152 -17.43 -20.01 -6.45
N LYS A 153 -16.12 -19.80 -6.52
CA LYS A 153 -15.12 -20.88 -6.58
C LYS A 153 -14.69 -21.35 -5.18
N CYS A 154 -14.54 -20.43 -4.23
CA CYS A 154 -14.04 -20.72 -2.89
C CYS A 154 -14.99 -20.25 -1.78
N SER A 155 -16.25 -19.97 -2.12
CA SER A 155 -17.37 -19.60 -1.22
C SER A 155 -17.15 -18.40 -0.31
N GLY A 156 -16.08 -17.62 -0.51
CA GLY A 156 -15.82 -16.44 0.32
C GLY A 156 -15.56 -16.78 1.79
N GLU A 157 -15.20 -18.02 2.12
CA GLU A 157 -14.68 -18.36 3.44
C GLU A 157 -13.30 -17.70 3.57
N PHE A 158 -13.29 -16.56 4.27
CA PHE A 158 -12.09 -15.99 4.84
C PHE A 158 -11.82 -16.82 6.10
N ASP A 159 -10.81 -17.69 6.03
CA ASP A 159 -10.27 -18.36 7.23
C ASP A 159 -9.61 -17.30 8.13
#